data_AF-A0A165A7R4-F1
#
_entry.id   AF-A0A165A7R4-F1
#
_cell.length_a   1.000
_cell.length_b   1.000
_cell.length_c   1.000
_cell.angle_alpha   90.00
_cell.angle_beta   90.00
_cell.angle_gamma   90.00
#
_symmetry.space_group_name_H-M   'P 1'
#
loop_
_entity.id
_entity.type
_entity.pdbx_description
1 polymer ?
#
loop_
_entity_poly.entity_id
_entity_poly.type
_entity_poly.pdbx_seq_one_letter_code
_entity_poly.pdbx_strand_id
1 'polypeptide(L)'
;MSVEIYHCSQKLFKNKGIFVAGYLYWLTDGDQILMFSPKDELSLLIAVPVPRAEYRSIPQMCLGEYKGKLCYVVVSVDGLVLWVLEDMFNCVDTGTFSSSRPARGQTSVISR
;
A
#
# COMPACT_ATOMS: atom_id res chain seq x y z
N MET A 1 25.62 -9.21 -7.32
CA MET A 1 24.34 -8.86 -6.66
C MET A 1 24.68 -8.11 -5.40
N SER A 2 24.36 -6.83 -5.30
CA SER A 2 24.59 -6.02 -4.09
C SER A 2 23.33 -6.03 -3.25
N VAL A 3 23.45 -6.43 -1.98
CA VAL A 3 22.39 -6.34 -0.98
C VAL A 3 22.71 -5.11 -0.14
N GLU A 4 21.95 -4.03 -0.33
CA GLU A 4 22.07 -2.84 0.51
C GLU A 4 21.12 -2.96 1.70
N ILE A 5 21.69 -3.23 2.88
CA ILE A 5 20.96 -3.25 4.15
C ILE A 5 21.08 -1.84 4.73
N TYR A 6 20.01 -1.03 4.58
CA TYR A 6 19.94 0.29 5.19
C TYR A 6 19.36 0.21 6.60
N HIS A 7 20.21 0.42 7.61
CA HIS A 7 19.77 0.55 9.00
C HIS A 7 19.22 1.97 9.24
N CYS A 8 17.93 2.17 8.96
CA CYS A 8 17.23 3.41 9.31
C CYS A 8 16.87 3.38 10.81
N SER A 9 17.56 4.17 11.63
CA SER A 9 17.21 4.39 13.05
C SER A 9 16.11 5.43 13.27
N GLN A 10 15.58 6.02 12.18
CA GLN A 10 14.52 7.03 12.26
C GLN A 10 13.16 6.34 12.30
N LYS A 11 12.34 6.68 13.30
CA LYS A 11 10.93 6.27 13.35
C LYS A 11 10.21 6.77 12.10
N LEU A 12 9.62 5.87 11.32
CA LEU A 12 8.72 6.26 10.23
C LEU A 12 7.59 7.13 10.80
N PHE A 13 7.53 8.38 10.35
CA PHE A 13 6.50 9.31 10.76
C PHE A 13 5.19 8.94 10.04
N LYS A 14 4.36 8.14 10.70
CA LYS A 14 2.97 7.90 10.26
C LYS A 14 2.19 9.21 10.42
N ASN A 15 1.33 9.49 9.44
CA ASN A 15 0.45 10.65 9.31
C ASN A 15 1.00 11.85 8.53
N LYS A 16 0.78 11.81 7.20
CA LYS A 16 0.56 13.01 6.38
C LYS A 16 -0.55 12.89 5.34
N GLY A 17 -1.12 11.69 5.14
CA GLY A 17 -1.86 11.41 3.91
C GLY A 17 -0.98 11.64 2.67
N ILE A 18 -1.41 11.18 1.51
CA ILE A 18 -0.71 11.52 0.27
C ILE A 18 -1.71 11.71 -0.85
N PHE A 19 -1.49 12.73 -1.68
CA PHE A 19 -2.30 13.00 -2.86
C PHE A 19 -1.57 12.51 -4.10
N VAL A 20 -2.13 11.52 -4.79
CA VAL A 20 -1.52 10.89 -5.97
C VAL A 20 -2.58 10.67 -7.03
N ALA A 21 -2.28 11.07 -8.27
CA ALA A 21 -3.14 10.87 -9.44
C ALA A 21 -4.62 11.32 -9.25
N GLY A 22 -4.87 12.34 -8.43
CA GLY A 22 -6.23 12.86 -8.18
C GLY A 22 -6.93 12.27 -6.97
N TYR A 23 -6.31 11.33 -6.25
CA TYR A 23 -6.88 10.65 -5.08
C TYR A 23 -6.07 10.95 -3.82
N LEU A 24 -6.76 11.01 -2.68
CA LEU A 24 -6.13 11.11 -1.37
C LEU A 24 -6.02 9.72 -0.74
N TYR A 25 -4.88 9.42 -0.12
CA TYR A 25 -4.61 8.14 0.51
C TYR A 25 -4.12 8.29 1.95
N TRP A 26 -4.57 7.40 2.83
CA TRP A 26 -4.11 7.30 4.23
C TRP A 26 -3.88 5.85 4.63
N LEU A 27 -2.82 5.61 5.38
CA LEU A 27 -2.69 4.35 6.12
C LEU A 27 -3.67 4.36 7.28
N THR A 28 -4.45 3.30 7.38
CA THR A 28 -5.26 3.06 8.57
C THR A 28 -4.44 2.34 9.64
N ASP A 29 -4.99 2.22 10.84
CA ASP A 29 -4.40 1.36 11.87
C ASP A 29 -4.59 -0.14 11.58
N GLY A 30 -5.45 -0.47 10.62
CA GLY A 30 -5.61 -1.82 10.08
C GLY A 30 -4.67 -2.11 8.90
N ASP A 31 -4.76 -3.33 8.38
CA ASP A 31 -4.05 -3.80 7.18
C ASP A 31 -4.70 -3.29 5.88
N GLN A 32 -5.06 -2.00 5.87
CA GLN A 32 -5.79 -1.36 4.78
C GLN A 32 -5.35 0.09 4.57
N ILE A 33 -5.50 0.55 3.33
CA ILE A 33 -5.28 1.93 2.89
C ILE A 33 -6.65 2.53 2.56
N LEU A 34 -6.98 3.67 3.17
CA LEU A 34 -8.15 4.46 2.78
C LEU A 34 -7.79 5.30 1.56
N MET A 35 -8.54 5.15 0.49
CA MET A 35 -8.54 6.05 -0.66
C MET A 35 -9.81 6.90 -0.65
N PHE A 36 -9.68 8.17 -1.01
CA PHE A 36 -10.79 9.07 -1.28
C PHE A 36 -10.63 9.76 -2.64
N SER A 37 -11.70 9.74 -3.44
CA SER A 37 -11.84 10.54 -4.68
C SER A 37 -12.57 11.85 -4.33
N PRO A 38 -11.89 13.01 -4.33
CA PRO A 38 -12.57 14.29 -4.15
C PRO A 38 -13.52 14.63 -5.31
N LYS A 39 -13.28 14.04 -6.48
CA LYS A 39 -14.09 14.28 -7.69
C LYS A 39 -15.44 13.57 -7.62
N ASP A 40 -15.45 12.32 -7.18
CA ASP A 40 -16.64 11.48 -7.13
C ASP A 40 -17.26 11.41 -5.73
N GLU A 41 -16.59 12.02 -4.75
CA GLU A 41 -16.94 11.96 -3.31
C GLU A 41 -17.01 10.52 -2.76
N LEU A 42 -16.26 9.60 -3.37
CA LEU A 42 -16.25 8.18 -3.02
C LEU A 42 -15.01 7.82 -2.19
N SER A 43 -15.23 6.92 -1.22
CA SER A 43 -14.17 6.32 -0.42
C SER A 43 -14.06 4.82 -0.72
N LEU A 44 -12.83 4.31 -0.75
CA LEU A 44 -12.54 2.89 -0.93
C LEU A 44 -11.48 2.45 0.08
N LEU A 45 -11.65 1.24 0.62
CA LEU A 45 -10.61 0.58 1.40
C LEU A 45 -9.86 -0.40 0.50
N ILE A 46 -8.56 -0.21 0.38
CA ILE A 46 -7.66 -1.07 -0.39
C ILE A 46 -6.93 -1.96 0.61
N ALA A 47 -7.02 -3.28 0.45
CA ALA A 47 -6.25 -4.20 1.27
C ALA A 47 -4.75 -4.02 0.99
N VAL A 48 -3.94 -4.03 2.05
CA VAL A 48 -2.49 -4.08 1.86
C VAL A 48 -2.07 -5.47 1.34
N PRO A 49 -0.94 -5.57 0.63
CA PRO A 49 -0.54 -6.82 -0.01
C PRO A 49 -0.24 -7.96 0.98
N VAL A 50 0.25 -7.62 2.17
CA VAL A 50 0.64 -8.57 3.21
C VAL A 50 0.17 -8.04 4.56
N PRO A 51 -0.78 -8.73 5.23
CA PRO A 51 -1.23 -8.41 6.57
C PRO A 51 -0.09 -8.34 7.58
N ARG A 52 -0.20 -7.43 8.56
CA ARG A 52 0.81 -7.25 9.61
C ARG A 52 1.08 -8.53 10.41
N ALA A 53 0.06 -9.39 10.54
CA ALA A 53 0.14 -10.66 11.26
C ALA A 53 1.10 -11.68 10.61
N GLU A 54 1.44 -11.51 9.33
CA GLU A 54 2.33 -12.43 8.61
C GLU A 54 3.82 -12.13 8.83
N TYR A 55 4.15 -10.98 9.43
CA TYR A 55 5.53 -10.60 9.71
C TYR A 55 6.03 -11.13 11.05
N ARG A 56 7.29 -11.58 11.07
CA ARG A 56 7.97 -12.11 12.28
C ARG A 56 8.12 -11.09 13.41
N SER A 57 8.09 -9.81 13.07
CA SER A 57 8.20 -8.67 13.98
C SER A 57 7.26 -7.57 13.52
N ILE A 58 6.90 -6.65 14.42
CA ILE A 58 6.11 -5.46 14.05
C ILE A 58 6.83 -4.68 12.94
N PRO A 59 6.29 -4.65 11.71
CA PRO A 59 6.86 -3.87 10.63
C PRO A 59 6.48 -2.39 10.78
N GLN A 60 7.31 -1.51 10.22
CA GLN A 60 6.95 -0.13 9.97
C GLN A 60 6.45 0.03 8.53
N MET A 61 5.44 0.88 8.35
CA MET A 61 4.75 1.05 7.07
C MET A 61 4.60 2.53 6.74
N CYS A 62 4.82 2.91 5.49
CA CYS A 62 4.51 4.24 4.99
C CYS A 62 3.98 4.22 3.56
N LEU A 63 3.38 5.35 3.16
CA LEU A 63 3.00 5.61 1.78
C LEU A 63 3.98 6.62 1.18
N GLY A 64 4.24 6.46 -0.10
CA GLY A 64 5.02 7.38 -0.92
C GLY A 64 4.42 7.50 -2.32
N GLU A 65 5.07 8.30 -3.14
CA GLU A 65 4.71 8.49 -4.54
C GLU A 65 5.98 8.32 -5.39
N TYR A 66 5.83 7.62 -6.52
CA TYR A 66 6.88 7.52 -7.53
C TYR A 66 6.27 7.52 -8.93
N LYS A 67 6.62 8.52 -9.74
CA LYS A 67 6.16 8.69 -11.13
C LYS A 67 4.64 8.70 -11.28
N GLY A 68 3.96 9.41 -10.39
CA GLY A 68 2.51 9.51 -10.33
C GLY A 68 1.80 8.28 -9.76
N LYS A 69 2.55 7.29 -9.23
CA LYS A 69 1.97 6.05 -8.68
C LYS A 69 2.14 5.98 -7.17
N LEU A 70 1.09 5.51 -6.49
CA LEU A 70 1.14 5.28 -5.05
C LEU A 70 2.09 4.13 -4.74
N CYS A 71 3.01 4.36 -3.82
CA CYS A 71 3.93 3.37 -3.31
C CYS A 71 3.59 3.02 -1.86
N TYR A 72 3.51 1.73 -1.57
CA TYR A 72 3.40 1.22 -0.20
C TYR A 72 4.74 0.59 0.18
N VAL A 73 5.33 1.09 1.27
CA VAL A 73 6.65 0.67 1.74
C VAL A 73 6.50 -0.03 3.08
N VAL A 74 7.12 -1.19 3.20
CA VAL A 74 7.24 -1.94 4.46
C VAL A 74 8.71 -2.08 4.81
N VAL A 75 9.05 -1.77 6.06
CA VAL A 75 10.36 -2.02 6.65
C VAL A 75 10.18 -3.00 7.81
N SER A 76 10.83 -4.16 7.71
CA SER A 76 10.82 -5.21 8.73
C SER A 76 12.25 -5.70 9.02
N VAL A 77 12.37 -6.64 9.96
CA VAL A 77 13.65 -7.32 10.23
C VAL A 77 14.18 -8.11 9.03
N ASP A 78 13.29 -8.54 8.12
CA ASP A 78 13.64 -9.29 6.93
C ASP A 78 14.05 -8.38 5.75
N GLY A 79 13.90 -7.06 5.91
CA GLY A 79 14.37 -6.05 4.96
C GLY A 79 13.30 -5.02 4.58
N LEU A 80 13.50 -4.39 3.42
CA LEU A 80 12.60 -3.39 2.84
C LEU A 80 11.85 -3.99 1.65
N VAL A 81 10.53 -3.83 1.63
CA VAL A 81 9.68 -4.26 0.53
C VAL A 81 8.85 -3.08 0.03
N LEU A 82 8.73 -2.96 -1.29
CA LEU A 82 8.03 -1.88 -1.98
C LEU A 82 6.97 -2.48 -2.90
N TRP A 83 5.73 -2.00 -2.78
CA TRP A 83 4.65 -2.28 -3.72
C TRP A 83 4.21 -0.99 -4.38
N VAL A 84 3.88 -1.08 -5.67
CA VAL A 84 3.38 0.05 -6.45
C VAL A 84 1.93 -0.28 -6.80
N LEU A 85 1.02 0.66 -6.51
CA LEU A 85 -0.37 0.53 -6.95
C LEU A 85 -0.42 0.84 -8.44
N GLU A 86 -0.83 -0.16 -9.23
CA GLU A 86 -1.14 0.03 -10.65
C GLU A 86 -2.59 0.49 -10.83
N ASP A 87 -2.84 1.22 -11.92
CA ASP A 87 -4.04 2.02 -12.16
C ASP A 87 -5.34 1.29 -11.75
N MET A 88 -6.04 1.86 -10.76
CA MET A 88 -7.23 1.24 -10.16
C MET A 88 -8.50 1.30 -11.02
N PHE A 89 -8.47 2.05 -12.14
CA PHE A 89 -9.70 2.39 -12.90
C PHE A 89 -9.81 1.73 -14.27
N ASN A 90 -8.88 0.84 -14.65
CA ASN A 90 -8.97 0.12 -15.92
C ASN A 90 -9.70 -1.24 -15.81
N CYS A 91 -10.16 -1.63 -14.62
CA CYS A 91 -10.93 -2.85 -14.45
C CYS A 91 -11.83 -2.72 -13.22
N VAL A 92 -13.14 -2.75 -13.43
CA VAL A 92 -14.08 -3.18 -12.38
C VAL A 92 -13.80 -4.67 -12.17
N ASP A 93 -12.78 -4.98 -11.37
CA ASP A 93 -12.56 -6.23 -10.65
C ASP A 93 -11.35 -6.04 -9.72
N THR A 94 -11.62 -5.76 -8.43
CA THR A 94 -10.71 -5.80 -7.28
C THR A 94 -9.29 -5.20 -7.47
N GLY A 95 -9.06 -3.98 -6.98
CA GLY A 95 -7.73 -3.35 -6.97
C GLY A 95 -6.70 -4.16 -6.17
N THR A 96 -5.79 -4.82 -6.88
CA THR A 96 -4.67 -5.59 -6.32
C THR A 96 -3.35 -4.87 -6.55
N PHE A 97 -2.52 -4.74 -5.52
CA PHE A 97 -1.13 -4.34 -5.67
C PHE A 97 -0.33 -5.42 -6.41
N SER A 98 0.42 -5.06 -7.45
CA SER A 98 1.35 -5.98 -8.10
C SER A 98 2.73 -5.87 -7.44
N SER A 99 3.26 -6.99 -6.97
CA SER A 99 4.68 -7.13 -6.70
C SER A 99 5.38 -7.52 -8.01
N SER A 100 6.65 -7.20 -8.17
CA SER A 100 7.42 -7.67 -9.33
C SER A 100 7.80 -9.16 -9.19
N ARG A 101 6.81 -10.09 -9.23
CA ARG A 101 6.78 -11.52 -9.73
C ARG A 101 5.55 -12.32 -9.19
N PRO A 102 5.01 -13.37 -9.88
CA PRO A 102 3.56 -13.66 -9.92
C PRO A 102 3.03 -14.80 -9.01
N ALA A 103 1.78 -14.65 -8.49
CA ALA A 103 0.60 -15.51 -8.75
C ALA A 103 -0.41 -15.71 -7.56
N ARG A 104 -1.71 -15.59 -7.90
CA ARG A 104 -2.97 -16.22 -7.38
C ARG A 104 -3.66 -15.73 -6.08
N GLY A 105 -4.93 -15.28 -6.23
CA GLY A 105 -6.07 -15.72 -5.38
C GLY A 105 -7.10 -14.69 -4.86
N GLN A 106 -8.28 -14.64 -5.51
CA GLN A 106 -9.68 -14.23 -5.16
C GLN A 106 -10.03 -13.26 -3.98
N THR A 107 -11.02 -12.37 -4.18
CA THR A 107 -11.68 -11.57 -3.13
C THR A 107 -13.18 -11.29 -3.43
N SER A 108 -14.00 -11.20 -2.37
CA SER A 108 -15.46 -10.97 -2.36
C SER A 108 -15.83 -9.51 -2.08
N VAL A 109 -16.99 -9.03 -2.58
CA VAL A 109 -17.51 -7.66 -2.39
C VAL A 109 -18.78 -7.67 -1.51
N ILE A 110 -18.90 -6.71 -0.57
CA ILE A 110 -20.14 -6.42 0.18
C ILE A 110 -20.57 -4.98 -0.12
N SER A 111 -21.78 -4.81 -0.64
CA SER A 111 -22.46 -3.52 -0.83
C SER A 111 -23.57 -3.34 0.20
N ARG A 112 -23.81 -2.09 0.63
CA ARG A 112 -25.06 -1.69 1.31
C ARG A 112 -26.02 -1.08 0.31
#